data_AF-A0A7Y4S196-F1
#
_entry.id   AF-A0A7Y4S196-F1
#
_cell.length_a   1.000
_cell.length_b   1.000
_cell.length_c   1.000
_cell.angle_alpha   90.00
_cell.angle_beta   90.00
_cell.angle_gamma   90.00
#
_symmetry.space_group_name_H-M   'P 1'
#
loop_
_entity.id
_entity.type
_entity.pdbx_description
1 polymer ?
#
loop_
_entity_poly.entity_id
_entity_poly.type
_entity_poly.pdbx_seq_one_letter_code
_entity_poly.pdbx_strand_id
1 'polypeptide(L)'
;MQIKKPFYAITTTPCFEFWLLLHFSYTDKAYNVKGNKSSCDCVNQDLQRYWKKAFNVEYGKNKGDIYQKLKGDKATNAIKHAKQLSLLYKETGSENPQTNMHELIEYLQSIKR
;
A
#
# COMPACT_ATOMS: atom_id res chain seq x y z
N MET A 1 -7.22 37.67 7.13
CA MET A 1 -7.89 36.42 6.72
C MET A 1 -6.84 35.35 6.56
N GLN A 2 -6.71 34.40 7.51
CA GLN A 2 -5.76 33.29 7.36
C GLN A 2 -6.35 32.25 6.38
N ILE A 3 -5.68 32.02 5.27
CA ILE A 3 -6.02 30.92 4.36
C ILE A 3 -5.66 29.62 5.08
N LYS A 4 -6.66 28.86 5.54
CA LYS A 4 -6.45 27.49 6.00
C LYS A 4 -5.93 26.68 4.82
N LYS A 5 -4.73 26.12 4.94
CA LYS A 5 -4.21 25.20 3.92
C LYS A 5 -5.18 24.02 3.79
N PRO A 6 -5.55 23.58 2.57
CA PRO A 6 -6.43 22.44 2.39
C PRO A 6 -5.77 21.18 2.97
N PHE A 7 -6.56 20.37 3.69
CA PHE A 7 -6.14 19.06 4.17
C PHE A 7 -6.44 18.01 3.09
N TYR A 8 -5.44 17.22 2.71
CA TYR A 8 -5.57 16.14 1.74
C TYR A 8 -5.31 14.80 2.41
N ALA A 9 -6.32 13.93 2.44
CA ALA A 9 -6.22 12.61 3.06
C ALA A 9 -5.63 11.60 2.08
N ILE A 10 -4.67 10.82 2.54
CA ILE A 10 -4.10 9.69 1.79
C ILE A 10 -4.58 8.41 2.46
N THR A 11 -5.41 7.64 1.77
CA THR A 11 -6.07 6.46 2.31
C THR A 11 -5.54 5.18 1.69
N THR A 12 -5.78 4.08 2.38
CA THR A 12 -5.53 2.72 1.87
C THR A 12 -6.57 1.79 2.48
N THR A 13 -7.27 1.07 1.62
CA THR A 13 -8.32 0.11 1.96
C THR A 13 -7.82 -1.31 1.67
N PRO A 14 -7.91 -2.25 2.63
CA PRO A 14 -8.48 -2.09 3.97
C PRO A 14 -7.52 -1.50 5.03
N CYS A 15 -6.20 -1.51 4.79
CA CYS A 15 -5.21 -1.03 5.75
C CYS A 15 -3.88 -0.70 5.08
N PHE A 16 -3.04 0.07 5.77
CA PHE A 16 -1.72 0.50 5.28
C PHE A 16 -0.84 -0.67 4.78
N GLU A 17 -0.95 -1.85 5.36
CA GLU A 17 -0.14 -3.02 4.94
C GLU A 17 -0.44 -3.47 3.50
N PHE A 18 -1.59 -3.08 2.94
CA PHE A 18 -1.86 -3.33 1.52
C PHE A 18 -0.89 -2.55 0.62
N TRP A 19 -0.52 -1.32 0.98
CA TRP A 19 0.53 -0.57 0.27
C TRP A 19 1.87 -1.30 0.31
N LEU A 20 2.22 -1.92 1.44
CA LEU A 20 3.45 -2.71 1.57
C LEU A 20 3.40 -3.96 0.68
N LEU A 21 2.24 -4.63 0.57
CA LEU A 21 2.04 -5.79 -0.30
C LEU A 21 2.31 -5.45 -1.77
N LEU A 22 1.88 -4.27 -2.23
CA LEU A 22 2.08 -3.82 -3.61
C LEU A 22 3.56 -3.67 -4.01
N HIS A 23 4.50 -3.63 -3.07
CA HIS A 23 5.93 -3.64 -3.39
C HIS A 23 6.41 -4.96 -4.00
N PHE A 24 5.68 -6.05 -3.77
CA PHE A 24 6.05 -7.39 -4.22
C PHE A 24 5.28 -7.85 -5.46
N SER A 25 3.99 -7.50 -5.55
CA SER A 25 3.12 -7.98 -6.63
C SER A 25 1.91 -7.08 -6.81
N TYR A 26 1.44 -6.97 -8.05
CA TYR A 26 0.13 -6.40 -8.32
C TYR A 26 -0.95 -7.34 -7.80
N THR A 27 -1.96 -6.79 -7.14
CA THR A 27 -3.19 -7.51 -6.82
C THR A 27 -4.35 -6.54 -6.66
N ASP A 28 -5.51 -6.93 -7.18
CA ASP A 28 -6.84 -6.29 -7.02
C ASP A 28 -7.81 -7.21 -6.27
N LYS A 29 -7.28 -8.26 -5.63
CA LYS A 29 -8.04 -9.21 -4.83
C LYS A 29 -8.74 -8.46 -3.68
N ALA A 30 -10.06 -8.54 -3.64
CA ALA A 30 -10.84 -8.01 -2.52
C ALA A 30 -10.49 -8.71 -1.20
N TYR A 31 -10.32 -7.92 -0.14
CA TYR A 31 -10.04 -8.41 1.21
C TYR A 31 -11.27 -8.25 2.09
N ASN A 32 -11.93 -9.37 2.38
CA ASN A 32 -13.10 -9.45 3.25
C ASN A 32 -12.77 -10.21 4.54
N VAL A 33 -13.62 -10.03 5.55
CA VAL A 33 -13.59 -10.84 6.78
C VAL A 33 -13.72 -12.32 6.41
N LYS A 34 -12.89 -13.17 7.01
CA LYS A 34 -12.89 -14.62 6.76
C LYS A 34 -12.78 -15.39 8.07
N GLY A 35 -13.91 -15.93 8.54
CA GLY A 35 -13.98 -16.53 9.88
C GLY A 35 -13.63 -15.49 10.95
N ASN A 36 -12.70 -15.81 11.84
CA ASN A 36 -12.26 -14.91 12.91
C ASN A 36 -11.18 -13.89 12.49
N LYS A 37 -10.91 -13.74 11.19
CA LYS A 37 -9.88 -12.84 10.65
C LYS A 37 -10.51 -11.62 10.01
N SER A 38 -10.05 -10.44 10.40
CA SER A 38 -10.44 -9.17 9.77
C SER A 38 -9.91 -9.09 8.33
N SER A 39 -10.45 -8.16 7.52
CA SER A 39 -9.89 -7.87 6.19
C SER A 39 -8.40 -7.50 6.26
N CYS A 40 -7.98 -6.78 7.30
CA CYS A 40 -6.58 -6.43 7.54
C CYS A 40 -5.72 -7.66 7.87
N ASP A 41 -6.25 -8.62 8.63
CA ASP A 41 -5.55 -9.89 8.91
C ASP A 41 -5.35 -10.72 7.65
N CYS A 42 -6.30 -10.65 6.72
CA CYS A 42 -6.19 -11.29 5.40
C CYS A 42 -5.08 -10.63 4.56
N VAL A 43 -4.96 -9.30 4.56
CA VAL A 43 -3.83 -8.59 3.92
C VAL A 43 -2.50 -8.99 4.56
N ASN A 44 -2.44 -8.98 5.90
CA ASN A 44 -1.22 -9.33 6.63
C ASN A 44 -0.73 -10.74 6.32
N GLN A 45 -1.64 -11.71 6.13
CA GLN A 45 -1.26 -13.07 5.73
C GLN A 45 -0.61 -13.12 4.35
N ASP A 46 -1.13 -12.38 3.38
CA ASP A 46 -0.54 -12.33 2.04
C ASP A 46 0.81 -11.60 2.09
N LEU A 47 0.87 -10.44 2.75
CA LEU A 47 2.12 -9.70 2.96
C LEU A 47 3.18 -10.57 3.64
N GLN A 48 2.81 -11.31 4.68
CA GLN A 48 3.70 -12.20 5.41
C GLN A 48 4.32 -13.28 4.51
N ARG A 49 3.57 -13.82 3.54
CA ARG A 49 4.08 -14.81 2.58
C ARG A 49 5.10 -14.19 1.64
N TYR A 50 4.80 -13.04 1.04
CA TYR A 50 5.74 -12.35 0.15
C TYR A 50 6.98 -11.87 0.90
N TRP A 51 6.81 -11.34 2.10
CA TRP A 51 7.90 -10.86 2.94
C TRP A 51 8.87 -11.97 3.31
N LYS A 52 8.36 -13.10 3.80
CA LYS A 52 9.18 -14.28 4.13
C LYS A 52 9.91 -14.82 2.90
N LYS A 53 9.23 -14.88 1.75
CA LYS A 53 9.85 -15.30 0.49
C LYS A 53 10.98 -14.35 0.05
N ALA A 54 10.81 -13.05 0.21
CA ALA A 54 11.76 -12.05 -0.24
C ALA A 54 12.97 -11.86 0.70
N PHE A 55 12.76 -12.00 2.01
CA PHE A 55 13.76 -11.61 3.02
C PHE A 55 14.15 -12.72 3.99
N ASN A 56 13.52 -13.90 3.89
CA ASN A 56 13.74 -15.04 4.79
C ASN A 56 13.56 -14.70 6.29
N VAL A 57 12.65 -13.76 6.60
CA VAL A 57 12.29 -13.36 7.96
C VAL A 57 10.78 -13.10 8.03
N GLU A 58 10.21 -13.09 9.24
CA GLU A 58 8.79 -12.75 9.43
C GLU A 58 8.55 -11.23 9.35
N TYR A 59 7.41 -10.82 8.80
CA TYR A 59 7.00 -9.41 8.82
C TYR A 59 6.54 -9.01 10.23
N GLY A 60 6.85 -7.77 10.63
CA GLY A 60 6.33 -7.17 11.85
C GLY A 60 6.18 -5.68 11.70
N LYS A 61 5.02 -5.13 12.06
CA LYS A 61 4.62 -3.73 11.82
C LYS A 61 5.58 -2.68 12.37
N ASN A 62 6.31 -3.02 13.44
CA ASN A 62 7.20 -2.11 14.17
C ASN A 62 8.69 -2.41 13.93
N LYS A 63 9.04 -2.98 12.77
CA LYS A 63 10.45 -3.23 12.41
C LYS A 63 11.06 -1.98 11.75
N GLY A 64 12.19 -1.51 12.28
CA GLY A 64 12.85 -0.28 11.81
C GLY A 64 13.49 -0.38 10.43
N ASP A 65 13.61 -1.57 9.86
CA ASP A 65 14.25 -1.84 8.59
C ASP A 65 13.27 -1.95 7.40
N ILE A 66 11.96 -1.76 7.61
CA ILE A 66 10.93 -1.90 6.56
C ILE A 66 11.23 -0.99 5.36
N TYR A 67 11.50 0.29 5.60
CA TYR A 67 11.81 1.23 4.52
C TYR A 67 13.06 0.81 3.75
N GLN A 68 14.12 0.38 4.45
CA GLN A 68 15.38 -0.02 3.81
C GLN A 68 15.21 -1.26 2.93
N LYS A 69 14.29 -2.16 3.29
CA LYS A 69 13.96 -3.36 2.51
C LYS A 69 13.07 -3.08 1.29
N LEU A 70 12.27 -2.01 1.35
CA LEU A 70 11.25 -1.69 0.35
C LEU A 70 11.61 -0.52 -0.59
N LYS A 71 12.67 0.24 -0.31
CA LYS A 71 13.14 1.34 -1.19
C LYS A 71 13.65 0.82 -2.55
N GLY A 72 13.93 1.74 -3.47
CA GLY A 72 14.45 1.42 -4.81
C GLY A 72 13.37 0.82 -5.70
N ASP A 73 13.72 -0.22 -6.48
CA ASP A 73 12.83 -0.83 -7.47
C ASP A 73 11.50 -1.32 -6.87
N LYS A 74 11.51 -1.79 -5.62
CA LYS A 74 10.29 -2.22 -4.94
C LYS A 74 9.31 -1.06 -4.71
N ALA A 75 9.81 0.12 -4.39
CA ALA A 75 8.99 1.32 -4.25
C ALA A 75 8.45 1.77 -5.62
N THR A 76 9.27 1.70 -6.68
CA THR A 76 8.82 1.96 -8.06
C THR A 76 7.70 1.00 -8.48
N ASN A 77 7.82 -0.28 -8.14
CA ASN A 77 6.79 -1.28 -8.40
C ASN A 77 5.51 -0.98 -7.62
N ALA A 78 5.59 -0.61 -6.35
CA ALA A 78 4.42 -0.24 -5.55
C ALA A 78 3.66 0.95 -6.15
N ILE A 79 4.38 1.99 -6.60
CA ILE A 79 3.80 3.14 -7.30
C ILE A 79 3.07 2.67 -8.58
N LYS A 80 3.73 1.85 -9.40
CA LYS A 80 3.14 1.31 -10.63
C LYS A 80 1.86 0.52 -10.34
N HIS A 81 1.88 -0.40 -9.38
CA HIS A 81 0.73 -1.23 -9.04
C HIS A 81 -0.42 -0.40 -8.45
N ALA A 82 -0.12 0.59 -7.60
CA ALA A 82 -1.12 1.47 -7.03
C ALA A 82 -1.79 2.37 -8.11
N LYS A 83 -1.03 2.85 -9.09
CA LYS A 83 -1.60 3.57 -10.25
C LYS A 83 -2.52 2.68 -11.06
N GLN A 84 -2.13 1.44 -11.32
CA GLN A 84 -2.96 0.48 -12.03
C GLN A 84 -4.28 0.23 -11.27
N LEU A 85 -4.22 0.07 -9.95
CA LEU A 85 -5.40 -0.10 -9.12
C LEU A 85 -6.30 1.15 -9.11
N SER A 86 -5.72 2.36 -9.13
CA SER A 86 -6.46 3.62 -9.25
C SER A 86 -7.23 3.72 -10.58
N LEU A 87 -6.65 3.25 -11.69
CA LEU A 87 -7.35 3.18 -12.97
C LEU A 87 -8.53 2.21 -12.90
N LEU A 88 -8.32 1.01 -12.34
CA LEU A 88 -9.38 0.03 -12.15
C LEU A 88 -10.52 0.57 -11.27
N TYR A 89 -10.21 1.31 -10.20
CA TYR A 89 -11.21 1.97 -9.37
C TYR A 89 -12.02 3.00 -10.17
N LYS A 90 -11.37 3.84 -10.99
CA LYS A 90 -12.07 4.82 -11.83
C LYS A 90 -13.01 4.16 -12.83
N GLU A 91 -12.66 2.96 -13.32
CA GLU A 91 -13.47 2.20 -14.26
C GLU A 91 -14.64 1.44 -13.59
N THR A 92 -14.43 0.90 -12.39
CA THR A 92 -15.34 -0.07 -11.77
C THR A 92 -16.04 0.42 -10.49
N GLY A 93 -15.52 1.47 -9.84
CA GLY A 93 -15.94 1.92 -8.52
C GLY A 93 -15.54 1.01 -7.36
N SER A 94 -14.73 -0.03 -7.59
CA SER A 94 -14.31 -0.97 -6.53
C SER A 94 -13.25 -0.38 -5.60
N GLU A 95 -13.59 -0.17 -4.33
CA GLU A 95 -12.69 0.41 -3.31
C GLU A 95 -11.92 -0.64 -2.50
N ASN A 96 -12.19 -1.93 -2.70
CA ASN A 96 -11.56 -3.02 -1.97
C ASN A 96 -10.83 -3.99 -2.93
N PRO A 97 -9.49 -3.90 -3.06
CA PRO A 97 -8.60 -2.98 -2.35
C PRO A 97 -8.40 -1.65 -3.11
N GLN A 98 -7.90 -0.62 -2.42
CA GLN A 98 -7.55 0.67 -3.03
C GLN A 98 -6.43 1.37 -2.22
N THR A 99 -5.61 2.21 -2.86
CA THR A 99 -4.66 3.08 -2.16
C THR A 99 -4.31 4.36 -2.94
N ASN A 100 -4.22 5.49 -2.24
CA ASN A 100 -3.70 6.77 -2.77
C ASN A 100 -2.23 7.00 -2.39
N MET A 101 -1.53 6.01 -1.82
CA MET A 101 -0.14 6.18 -1.36
C MET A 101 0.82 6.60 -2.47
N HIS A 102 0.57 6.20 -3.72
CA HIS A 102 1.38 6.62 -4.86
C HIS A 102 1.38 8.15 -5.03
N GLU A 103 0.25 8.82 -4.82
CA GLU A 103 0.15 10.28 -4.92
C GLU A 103 1.04 10.98 -3.89
N LEU A 104 1.04 10.49 -2.64
CA LEU A 104 1.90 11.01 -1.59
C LEU A 104 3.38 10.82 -1.91
N ILE A 105 3.77 9.62 -2.33
CA ILE A 105 5.18 9.30 -2.60
C ILE A 105 5.68 10.12 -3.79
N GLU A 106 4.90 10.24 -4.85
CA GLU A 106 5.25 11.06 -6.01
C GLU A 106 5.33 12.55 -5.66
N TYR A 107 4.39 13.05 -4.85
CA TYR A 107 4.46 14.40 -4.31
C TYR A 107 5.78 14.62 -3.54
N LEU A 108 6.10 13.76 -2.57
CA LEU A 108 7.34 13.86 -1.80
C LEU A 108 8.60 13.77 -2.68
N GLN A 109 8.59 12.93 -3.72
CA GLN A 109 9.69 12.82 -4.69
C GLN A 109 9.85 14.09 -5.54
N SER A 110 8.76 14.76 -5.88
CA SER A 110 8.78 16.03 -6.63
C SER A 110 9.19 17.25 -5.79
N ILE A 111 9.05 17.18 -4.46
CA ILE A 111 9.50 18.23 -3.55
C ILE A 111 11.03 18.29 -3.43
N LYS A 112 11.75 17.27 -3.93
CA LYS A 112 13.22 17.21 -3.86
C LYS A 112 13.85 18.56 -4.25
N ARG A 113 14.36 19.25 -3.22
CA ARG A 113 15.31 20.34 -3.25
C ARG A 113 16.72 19.78 -3.12
#